data_AF-A0A1F9NPM5-F1
#
_entry.id   AF-A0A1F9NPM5-F1
#
_cell.length_a   1.000
_cell.length_b   1.000
_cell.length_c   1.000
_cell.angle_alpha   90.00
_cell.angle_beta   90.00
_cell.angle_gamma   90.00
#
_symmetry.space_group_name_H-M   'P 1'
#
loop_
_entity.id
_entity.type
_entity.pdbx_description
1 polymer ?
#
loop_
_entity_poly.entity_id
_entity_poly.type
_entity_poly.pdbx_seq_one_letter_code
_entity_poly.pdbx_strand_id
1 'polypeptide(L)'
;MIVALMVLFYAFFPLNGFYAVSLWKDIGYALAFFWLNILLFDVVFSKGSILAKRSFQMLFFLALCCVALIRHNGLIPAFGSLLVLLAIYFRSQSKPILLLMVALAAFIFLFKGPVFHLLKVNVTDKNVLKAHLPIQHIGAVLHAGGDITQEDKVFLAQIMPLSYWKKAYDPRSCMPLIFGKDKNGTPYLDGDFLKNHENYRKFLSVWTRTALTNPAPIMNYYLYGTELLWRIHTRYSPFVIADEDLAEDHLYSGYKPSQKLSKHVGPVGSFLIHLINNHATGWLFHRGAFYFWTSLFFLSLLALRADKVSIIAIVAPMLLQAFTVAAFPLVQDTRFMFPIILVTPLLISLFFSNRLTASAGTHIASS
;
A
#
# COMPACT_ATOMS: atom_id res chain seq x y z
N MET A 1 -13.87 27.93 -4.47
CA MET A 1 -14.01 27.48 -3.07
C MET A 1 -13.51 26.04 -2.87
N ILE A 2 -14.10 25.01 -3.48
CA ILE A 2 -13.73 23.59 -3.26
C ILE A 2 -12.24 23.30 -3.54
N VAL A 3 -11.72 23.74 -4.69
CA VAL A 3 -10.29 23.56 -5.03
C VAL A 3 -9.37 24.26 -4.02
N ALA A 4 -9.77 25.45 -3.54
CA ALA A 4 -8.99 26.17 -2.53
C ALA A 4 -8.94 25.40 -1.21
N LEU A 5 -10.06 24.79 -0.78
CA LEU A 5 -10.09 23.93 0.42
C LEU A 5 -9.20 22.69 0.26
N MET A 6 -9.17 22.07 -0.92
CA MET A 6 -8.24 20.97 -1.20
C MET A 6 -6.78 21.42 -1.11
N VAL A 7 -6.44 22.56 -1.72
CA VAL A 7 -5.07 23.11 -1.69
C VAL A 7 -4.66 23.43 -0.25
N LEU A 8 -5.54 24.04 0.54
CA LEU A 8 -5.30 24.31 1.96
C LEU A 8 -5.11 23.02 2.75
N PHE A 9 -5.92 21.98 2.51
CA PHE A 9 -5.69 20.67 3.10
C PHE A 9 -4.29 20.16 2.77
N TYR A 10 -3.90 20.09 1.50
CA TYR A 10 -2.59 19.55 1.14
C TYR A 10 -1.41 20.38 1.68
N ALA A 11 -1.56 21.71 1.72
CA ALA A 11 -0.53 22.61 2.22
C ALA A 11 -0.33 22.52 3.74
N PHE A 12 -1.42 22.34 4.50
CA PHE A 12 -1.38 22.37 5.96
C PHE A 12 -1.51 20.99 6.63
N PHE A 13 -1.74 19.92 5.86
CA PHE A 13 -1.81 18.58 6.42
C PHE A 13 -0.42 18.15 6.95
N PRO A 14 -0.25 17.94 8.28
CA PRO A 14 1.06 17.76 8.91
C PRO A 14 1.93 16.68 8.26
N LEU A 15 1.31 15.55 7.89
CA LEU A 15 2.00 14.42 7.30
C LEU A 15 2.63 14.75 5.94
N ASN A 16 2.04 15.66 5.16
CA ASN A 16 2.61 16.08 3.88
C ASN A 16 3.91 16.86 4.09
N GLY A 17 3.99 17.68 5.15
CA GLY A 17 5.22 18.41 5.50
C GLY A 17 6.38 17.46 5.80
N PHE A 18 6.13 16.42 6.61
CA PHE A 18 7.15 15.40 6.91
C PHE A 18 7.55 14.59 5.69
N TYR A 19 6.57 14.16 4.90
CA TYR A 19 6.85 13.37 3.71
C TYR A 19 7.49 14.20 2.59
N ALA A 20 7.27 15.51 2.52
CA ALA A 20 7.98 16.36 1.56
C ALA A 20 9.51 16.38 1.79
N VAL A 21 9.96 16.15 3.03
CA VAL A 21 11.39 16.12 3.40
C VAL A 21 11.92 14.71 3.66
N SER A 22 11.12 13.68 3.42
CA SER A 22 11.50 12.27 3.66
C SER A 22 11.82 11.57 2.34
N LEU A 23 13.02 10.98 2.21
CA LEU A 23 13.41 10.24 1.01
C LEU A 23 12.95 8.78 1.06
N TRP A 24 11.64 8.55 1.06
CA TRP A 24 11.06 7.20 0.98
C TRP A 24 10.39 6.97 -0.38
N LYS A 25 10.63 5.80 -0.98
CA LYS A 25 9.93 5.36 -2.20
C LYS A 25 8.40 5.39 -2.06
N ASP A 26 7.91 5.30 -0.83
CA ASP A 26 6.50 5.27 -0.49
C ASP A 26 5.79 6.58 -0.85
N ILE A 27 6.53 7.69 -0.82
CA ILE A 27 6.02 9.04 -1.12
C ILE A 27 5.91 9.22 -2.63
N GLY A 28 6.96 8.85 -3.38
CA GLY A 28 6.91 8.83 -4.85
C GLY A 28 5.79 7.93 -5.38
N TYR A 29 5.56 6.78 -4.72
CA TYR A 29 4.42 5.91 -5.02
C TYR A 29 3.07 6.60 -4.76
N ALA A 30 2.90 7.25 -3.60
CA ALA A 30 1.65 7.92 -3.25
C ALA A 30 1.33 9.08 -4.21
N LEU A 31 2.35 9.83 -4.67
CA LEU A 31 2.19 10.87 -5.68
C LEU A 31 1.80 10.30 -7.05
N ALA A 32 2.47 9.24 -7.50
CA ALA A 32 2.13 8.55 -8.74
C ALA A 32 0.70 7.98 -8.69
N PHE A 33 0.31 7.44 -7.55
CA PHE A 33 -1.04 6.93 -7.29
C PHE A 33 -2.08 8.05 -7.34
N PHE A 34 -1.81 9.20 -6.71
CA PHE A 34 -2.68 10.37 -6.78
C PHE A 34 -2.81 10.89 -8.22
N TRP A 35 -1.70 10.95 -8.96
CA TRP A 35 -1.69 11.32 -10.37
C TRP A 35 -2.51 10.34 -11.23
N LEU A 36 -2.39 9.03 -11.00
CA LEU A 36 -3.21 8.01 -11.66
C LEU A 36 -4.71 8.27 -11.41
N ASN A 37 -5.10 8.61 -10.18
CA ASN A 37 -6.50 8.95 -9.88
C ASN A 37 -6.96 10.17 -10.69
N ILE A 38 -6.17 11.24 -10.78
CA ILE A 38 -6.50 12.42 -11.61
C ILE A 38 -6.70 12.03 -13.09
N LEU A 39 -5.85 11.16 -13.64
CA LEU A 39 -6.03 10.72 -15.03
C LEU A 39 -7.29 9.85 -15.19
N LEU A 40 -7.65 9.04 -14.19
CA LEU A 40 -8.89 8.26 -14.19
C LEU A 40 -10.13 9.17 -14.16
N PHE A 41 -10.07 10.31 -13.48
CA PHE A 41 -11.11 11.34 -13.58
C PHE A 41 -11.32 11.77 -15.04
N ASP A 42 -10.24 12.12 -15.76
CA ASP A 42 -10.34 12.52 -17.17
C ASP A 42 -10.92 11.40 -18.05
N VAL A 43 -10.53 10.15 -17.81
CA VAL A 43 -11.11 8.98 -18.52
C VAL A 43 -12.62 8.90 -18.27
N VAL A 44 -13.06 8.99 -17.02
CA VAL A 44 -14.48 8.83 -16.67
C VAL A 44 -15.33 9.97 -17.23
N PHE A 45 -14.89 11.22 -17.07
CA PHE A 45 -15.62 12.39 -17.56
C PHE A 45 -15.61 12.51 -19.08
N SER A 46 -14.58 12.00 -19.75
CA SER A 46 -14.55 11.88 -21.22
C SER A 46 -15.33 10.67 -21.73
N LYS A 47 -15.99 9.88 -20.86
CA LYS A 47 -16.63 8.59 -21.19
C LYS A 47 -15.68 7.64 -21.95
N GLY A 48 -14.40 7.68 -21.60
CA GLY A 48 -13.35 6.87 -22.20
C GLY A 48 -12.77 7.43 -23.52
N SER A 49 -13.38 8.45 -24.13
CA SER A 49 -12.93 8.98 -25.43
C SER A 49 -11.52 9.56 -25.40
N ILE A 50 -11.05 10.05 -24.25
CA ILE A 50 -9.68 10.57 -24.10
C ILE A 50 -8.62 9.47 -24.30
N LEU A 51 -8.97 8.19 -24.09
CA LEU A 51 -8.08 7.05 -24.29
C LEU A 51 -7.68 6.86 -25.75
N ALA A 52 -8.39 7.45 -26.71
CA ALA A 52 -7.99 7.45 -28.11
C ALA A 52 -6.80 8.39 -28.41
N LYS A 53 -6.54 9.37 -27.54
CA LYS A 53 -5.47 10.35 -27.74
C LYS A 53 -4.12 9.75 -27.33
N ARG A 54 -3.17 9.67 -28.27
CA ARG A 54 -1.81 9.15 -28.01
C ARG A 54 -1.09 9.89 -26.89
N SER A 55 -1.22 11.22 -26.83
CA SER A 55 -0.61 12.02 -25.76
C SER A 55 -1.12 11.62 -24.38
N PHE A 56 -2.42 11.37 -24.25
CA PHE A 56 -3.03 10.89 -23.01
C PHE A 56 -2.56 9.46 -22.69
N GLN A 57 -2.54 8.56 -23.68
CA GLN A 57 -2.03 7.19 -23.48
C GLN A 57 -0.60 7.18 -22.94
N MET A 58 0.29 8.05 -23.43
CA MET A 58 1.67 8.15 -22.92
C MET A 58 1.72 8.61 -21.46
N LEU A 59 0.96 9.65 -21.10
CA LEU A 59 0.89 10.13 -19.71
C LEU A 59 0.30 9.07 -18.78
N PHE A 60 -0.77 8.42 -19.22
CA PHE A 60 -1.44 7.38 -18.45
C PHE A 60 -0.56 6.13 -18.29
N PHE A 61 0.13 5.72 -19.36
CA PHE A 61 1.15 4.67 -19.30
C PHE A 61 2.28 5.01 -18.33
N LEU A 62 2.79 6.24 -18.34
CA LEU A 62 3.82 6.67 -17.42
C LEU A 62 3.34 6.61 -15.96
N ALA A 63 2.14 7.11 -15.67
CA ALA A 63 1.55 7.02 -14.33
C ALA A 63 1.40 5.55 -13.87
N LEU A 64 0.90 4.67 -14.74
CA LEU A 64 0.78 3.24 -14.47
C LEU A 64 2.15 2.59 -14.19
N CYS A 65 3.17 2.91 -14.97
CA CYS A 65 4.55 2.45 -14.76
C CYS A 65 5.09 2.92 -13.41
N CYS A 66 4.91 4.19 -13.05
CA CYS A 66 5.34 4.72 -11.75
C CYS A 66 4.65 3.98 -10.59
N VAL A 67 3.33 3.79 -10.66
CA VAL A 67 2.58 3.04 -9.65
C VAL A 67 3.10 1.59 -9.55
N ALA A 68 3.23 0.89 -10.68
CA ALA A 68 3.63 -0.52 -10.75
C ALA A 68 5.08 -0.81 -10.35
N LEU A 69 6.00 0.14 -10.56
CA LEU A 69 7.44 -0.10 -10.41
C LEU A 69 8.05 0.50 -9.15
N ILE A 70 7.55 1.63 -8.63
CA ILE A 70 8.09 2.25 -7.42
C ILE A 70 7.84 1.33 -6.19
N ARG A 71 6.68 0.66 -6.15
CA ARG A 71 6.36 -0.34 -5.13
C ARG A 71 5.80 -1.61 -5.75
N HIS A 72 6.21 -2.76 -5.19
CA HIS A 72 5.70 -4.07 -5.60
C HIS A 72 4.18 -4.19 -5.39
N ASN A 73 3.64 -3.57 -4.33
CA ASN A 73 2.20 -3.52 -4.05
C ASN A 73 1.42 -2.71 -5.09
N GLY A 74 2.08 -1.88 -5.90
CA GLY A 74 1.44 -1.07 -6.93
C GLY A 74 1.00 -1.83 -8.17
N LEU A 75 1.45 -3.08 -8.34
CA LEU A 75 1.00 -3.92 -9.46
C LEU A 75 -0.52 -4.12 -9.43
N ILE A 76 -1.10 -4.38 -8.24
CA ILE A 76 -2.54 -4.63 -8.08
C ILE A 76 -3.35 -3.37 -8.43
N PRO A 77 -3.09 -2.18 -7.86
CA PRO A 77 -3.75 -0.95 -8.29
C PRO A 77 -3.57 -0.62 -9.77
N ALA A 78 -2.38 -0.79 -10.35
CA ALA A 78 -2.14 -0.45 -11.76
C ALA A 78 -2.94 -1.35 -12.73
N PHE A 79 -2.76 -2.67 -12.64
CA PHE A 79 -3.47 -3.61 -13.52
C PHE A 79 -4.96 -3.69 -13.18
N GLY A 80 -5.32 -3.67 -11.91
CA GLY A 80 -6.72 -3.69 -11.49
C GLY A 80 -7.49 -2.46 -11.97
N SER A 81 -6.87 -1.28 -12.02
CA SER A 81 -7.51 -0.08 -12.60
C SER A 81 -7.77 -0.26 -14.11
N LEU A 82 -6.82 -0.83 -14.85
CA LEU A 82 -7.01 -1.16 -16.27
C LEU A 82 -8.11 -2.21 -16.46
N LEU A 83 -8.20 -3.23 -15.59
CA LEU A 83 -9.25 -4.24 -15.62
C LEU A 83 -10.63 -3.62 -15.37
N VAL A 84 -10.76 -2.72 -14.39
CA VAL A 84 -12.00 -2.00 -14.11
C VAL A 84 -12.40 -1.11 -15.30
N LEU A 85 -11.45 -0.37 -15.88
CA LEU A 85 -11.70 0.40 -17.10
C LEU A 85 -12.11 -0.49 -18.27
N LEU A 86 -11.47 -1.65 -18.44
CA LEU A 86 -11.81 -2.60 -19.48
C LEU A 86 -13.22 -3.12 -19.30
N ALA A 87 -13.63 -3.46 -18.07
CA ALA A 87 -14.98 -3.91 -17.76
C ALA A 87 -16.04 -2.84 -18.08
N ILE A 88 -15.77 -1.57 -17.73
CA ILE A 88 -16.71 -0.45 -17.95
C ILE A 88 -16.78 -0.04 -19.42
N TYR A 89 -15.64 0.04 -20.11
CA TYR A 89 -15.52 0.56 -21.48
C TYR A 89 -15.22 -0.53 -22.52
N PHE A 90 -15.54 -1.79 -22.23
CA PHE A 90 -15.20 -2.94 -23.09
C PHE A 90 -15.65 -2.74 -24.55
N ARG A 91 -16.88 -2.25 -24.73
CA ARG A 91 -17.50 -2.08 -26.06
C ARG A 91 -16.93 -0.90 -26.85
N SER A 92 -16.43 0.13 -26.18
CA SER A 92 -16.04 1.39 -26.84
C SER A 92 -14.52 1.63 -26.86
N GLN A 93 -13.78 1.14 -25.87
CA GLN A 93 -12.36 1.47 -25.66
C GLN A 93 -11.49 0.24 -25.30
N SER A 94 -11.92 -0.99 -25.61
CA SER A 94 -11.12 -2.19 -25.31
C SER A 94 -9.74 -2.19 -25.96
N LYS A 95 -9.63 -1.78 -27.23
CA LYS A 95 -8.34 -1.75 -27.96
C LYS A 95 -7.26 -0.91 -27.26
N PRO A 96 -7.46 0.40 -26.96
CA PRO A 96 -6.44 1.20 -26.28
C PRO A 96 -6.15 0.70 -24.85
N ILE A 97 -7.15 0.17 -24.13
CA ILE A 97 -6.94 -0.36 -22.78
C ILE A 97 -6.09 -1.64 -22.81
N LEU A 98 -6.40 -2.58 -23.71
CA LEU A 98 -5.62 -3.81 -23.89
C LEU A 98 -4.18 -3.49 -24.33
N LEU A 99 -4.01 -2.51 -25.22
CA LEU A 99 -2.68 -2.05 -25.62
C LEU A 99 -1.88 -1.53 -24.41
N LEU A 100 -2.50 -0.73 -23.54
CA LEU A 100 -1.87 -0.25 -22.31
C LEU A 100 -1.52 -1.40 -21.36
N MET A 101 -2.39 -2.40 -21.21
CA MET A 101 -2.13 -3.58 -20.38
C MET A 101 -0.93 -4.38 -20.90
N VAL A 102 -0.90 -4.67 -22.21
CA VAL A 102 0.21 -5.40 -22.84
C VAL A 102 1.49 -4.59 -22.77
N ALA A 103 1.44 -3.28 -23.08
CA ALA A 103 2.61 -2.41 -22.99
C ALA A 103 3.17 -2.35 -21.56
N LEU A 104 2.30 -2.26 -20.54
CA LEU A 104 2.72 -2.22 -19.15
C LEU A 104 3.37 -3.55 -18.73
N ALA A 105 2.74 -4.68 -19.08
CA ALA A 105 3.29 -6.00 -18.79
C ALA A 105 4.64 -6.22 -19.50
N ALA A 106 4.74 -5.88 -20.79
CA ALA A 106 5.97 -5.95 -21.55
C ALA A 106 7.06 -5.06 -20.97
N PHE A 107 6.73 -3.81 -20.61
CA PHE A 107 7.69 -2.89 -20.00
C PHE A 107 8.21 -3.41 -18.66
N ILE A 108 7.32 -3.89 -17.77
CA ILE A 108 7.72 -4.48 -16.49
C ILE A 108 8.62 -5.71 -16.71
N PHE A 109 8.28 -6.57 -17.66
CA PHE A 109 9.07 -7.76 -17.99
C PHE A 109 10.45 -7.39 -18.53
N LEU A 110 10.53 -6.49 -19.51
CA LEU A 110 11.78 -6.03 -20.11
C LEU A 110 12.66 -5.29 -19.09
N PHE A 111 12.04 -4.47 -18.24
CA PHE A 111 12.75 -3.70 -17.22
C PHE A 111 13.27 -4.59 -16.09
N LYS A 112 12.43 -5.48 -15.53
CA LYS A 112 12.85 -6.37 -14.42
C LYS A 112 13.65 -7.59 -14.87
N GLY A 113 13.64 -7.92 -16.15
CA GLY A 113 14.42 -9.02 -16.73
C GLY A 113 15.70 -8.50 -17.39
N PRO A 114 15.73 -8.29 -18.73
CA PRO A 114 16.91 -7.87 -19.47
C PRO A 114 17.67 -6.66 -18.86
N VAL A 115 16.96 -5.59 -18.50
CA VAL A 115 17.62 -4.38 -17.98
C VAL A 115 18.23 -4.63 -16.60
N PHE A 116 17.52 -5.31 -15.70
CA PHE A 116 18.09 -5.69 -14.39
C PHE A 116 19.29 -6.63 -14.53
N HIS A 117 19.25 -7.56 -15.47
CA HIS A 117 20.38 -8.45 -15.75
C HIS A 117 21.59 -7.66 -16.26
N LEU A 118 21.38 -6.75 -17.22
CA LEU A 118 22.42 -5.87 -17.74
C LEU A 118 23.05 -5.00 -16.64
N LEU A 119 22.22 -4.48 -15.74
CA LEU A 119 22.64 -3.66 -14.59
C LEU A 119 23.15 -4.50 -13.40
N LYS A 120 23.21 -5.84 -13.53
CA LYS A 120 23.63 -6.77 -12.46
C LYS A 120 22.89 -6.55 -11.15
N VAL A 121 21.60 -6.23 -11.21
CA VAL A 121 20.76 -6.00 -10.03
C VAL A 121 20.63 -7.31 -9.25
N ASN A 122 21.06 -7.31 -7.98
CA ASN A 122 20.84 -8.46 -7.10
C ASN A 122 19.34 -8.60 -6.77
N VAL A 123 18.71 -9.64 -7.32
CA VAL A 123 17.29 -9.97 -7.10
C VAL A 123 17.10 -11.15 -6.14
N THR A 124 18.19 -11.83 -5.75
CA THR A 124 18.21 -13.11 -5.03
C THR A 124 17.85 -12.98 -3.55
N ASP A 125 18.14 -11.82 -2.94
CA ASP A 125 17.82 -11.53 -1.53
C ASP A 125 16.32 -11.23 -1.30
N LYS A 126 15.51 -11.23 -2.35
CA LYS A 126 14.08 -10.89 -2.27
C LYS A 126 13.17 -12.03 -1.79
N ASN A 127 13.69 -13.24 -1.61
CA ASN A 127 12.85 -14.39 -1.29
C ASN A 127 12.35 -14.39 0.17
N VAL A 128 13.12 -13.85 1.09
CA VAL A 128 12.76 -13.77 2.52
C VAL A 128 11.50 -12.91 2.76
N LEU A 129 11.46 -11.71 2.18
CA LEU A 129 10.28 -10.83 2.27
C LEU A 129 9.08 -11.36 1.48
N LYS A 130 9.26 -12.16 0.42
CA LYS A 130 8.14 -12.82 -0.28
C LYS A 130 7.48 -13.88 0.60
N ALA A 131 8.26 -14.52 1.48
CA ALA A 131 7.79 -15.55 2.40
C ALA A 131 7.10 -14.99 3.67
N HIS A 132 6.98 -13.66 3.82
CA HIS A 132 6.47 -13.04 5.04
C HIS A 132 5.10 -13.59 5.45
N LEU A 133 4.16 -13.75 4.50
CA LEU A 133 2.80 -14.18 4.81
C LEU A 133 2.77 -15.63 5.30
N PRO A 134 3.39 -16.61 4.62
CA PRO A 134 3.58 -17.95 5.17
C PRO A 134 4.22 -17.99 6.56
N ILE A 135 5.29 -17.22 6.76
CA ILE A 135 5.98 -17.10 8.06
C ILE A 135 4.99 -16.58 9.12
N GLN A 136 4.25 -15.51 8.84
CA GLN A 136 3.27 -14.97 9.79
C GLN A 136 2.18 -15.97 10.15
N HIS A 137 1.64 -16.67 9.17
CA HIS A 137 0.61 -17.68 9.40
C HIS A 137 1.12 -18.84 10.28
N ILE A 138 2.31 -19.36 10.00
CA ILE A 138 2.93 -20.42 10.81
C ILE A 138 3.23 -19.90 12.23
N GLY A 139 3.76 -18.69 12.36
CA GLY A 139 3.97 -18.03 13.64
C GLY A 139 2.68 -17.90 14.46
N ALA A 140 1.58 -17.50 13.81
CA ALA A 140 0.27 -17.39 14.45
C ALA A 140 -0.21 -18.73 15.01
N VAL A 141 -0.08 -19.80 14.23
CA VAL A 141 -0.48 -21.15 14.65
C VAL A 141 0.39 -21.67 15.78
N LEU A 142 1.72 -21.56 15.67
CA LEU A 142 2.65 -21.96 16.73
C LEU A 142 2.44 -21.16 18.02
N HIS A 143 2.16 -19.86 17.91
CA HIS A 143 1.86 -19.00 19.05
C HIS A 143 0.58 -19.42 19.77
N ALA A 144 -0.47 -19.70 19.00
CA ALA A 144 -1.77 -20.18 19.50
C ALA A 144 -1.74 -21.64 20.01
N GLY A 145 -0.64 -22.36 19.80
CA GLY A 145 -0.53 -23.78 20.16
C GLY A 145 -1.38 -24.69 19.26
N GLY A 146 -1.62 -24.29 18.01
CA GLY A 146 -2.40 -25.06 17.05
C GLY A 146 -1.70 -26.31 16.53
N ASP A 147 -2.44 -27.08 15.74
CA ASP A 147 -2.04 -28.40 15.26
C ASP A 147 -1.00 -28.31 14.15
N ILE A 148 0.19 -28.83 14.45
CA ILE A 148 1.29 -29.00 13.49
C ILE A 148 1.92 -30.35 13.77
N THR A 149 2.10 -31.17 12.72
CA THR A 149 2.69 -32.51 12.85
C THR A 149 4.12 -32.43 13.36
N GLN A 150 4.61 -33.51 13.96
CA GLN A 150 5.99 -33.52 14.46
C GLN A 150 7.02 -33.42 13.32
N GLU A 151 6.73 -34.02 12.16
CA GLU A 151 7.56 -33.89 10.96
C GLU A 151 7.66 -32.42 10.51
N ASP A 152 6.53 -31.71 10.48
CA ASP A 152 6.49 -30.30 10.09
C ASP A 152 7.22 -29.43 11.10
N LYS A 153 7.09 -29.70 12.41
CA LYS A 153 7.86 -29.00 13.46
C LYS A 153 9.36 -29.19 13.28
N VAL A 154 9.82 -30.39 12.95
CA VAL A 154 11.24 -30.67 12.67
C VAL A 154 11.71 -29.89 11.45
N PHE A 155 10.90 -29.84 10.39
CA PHE A 155 11.24 -29.04 9.21
C PHE A 155 11.28 -27.53 9.52
N LEU A 156 10.30 -27.00 10.24
CA LEU A 156 10.24 -25.59 10.63
C LEU A 156 11.40 -25.17 11.53
N ALA A 157 11.92 -26.09 12.35
CA ALA A 157 13.10 -25.85 13.18
C ALA A 157 14.38 -25.60 12.38
N GLN A 158 14.45 -26.06 11.11
CA GLN A 158 15.57 -25.79 10.20
C GLN A 158 15.51 -24.35 9.65
N ILE A 159 14.32 -23.74 9.60
CA ILE A 159 14.13 -22.36 9.13
C ILE A 159 14.41 -21.36 10.25
N MET A 160 13.91 -21.66 11.45
CA MET A 160 14.04 -20.80 12.62
C MET A 160 13.73 -21.61 13.88
N PRO A 161 14.40 -21.34 15.04
CA PRO A 161 14.13 -22.07 16.27
C PRO A 161 12.65 -22.02 16.67
N LEU A 162 12.04 -23.17 16.97
CA LEU A 162 10.62 -23.27 17.34
C LEU A 162 10.24 -22.37 18.53
N SER A 163 11.14 -22.20 19.49
CA SER A 163 10.96 -21.28 20.61
C SER A 163 10.87 -19.80 20.17
N TYR A 164 11.61 -19.44 19.12
CA TYR A 164 11.63 -18.08 18.59
C TYR A 164 10.36 -17.78 17.78
N TRP A 165 9.87 -18.71 16.96
CA TRP A 165 8.58 -18.57 16.25
C TRP A 165 7.46 -18.07 17.16
N LYS A 166 7.30 -18.73 18.31
CA LYS A 166 6.26 -18.40 19.30
C LYS A 166 6.52 -17.07 20.02
N LYS A 167 7.78 -16.81 20.39
CA LYS A 167 8.20 -15.61 21.12
C LYS A 167 8.09 -14.34 20.29
N ALA A 168 8.47 -14.42 19.01
CA ALA A 168 8.60 -13.27 18.12
C ALA A 168 7.32 -12.98 17.31
N TYR A 169 6.30 -13.84 17.38
CA TYR A 169 5.05 -13.58 16.69
C TYR A 169 4.38 -12.30 17.21
N ASP A 170 4.15 -11.37 16.28
CA ASP A 170 3.31 -10.19 16.47
C ASP A 170 2.27 -10.18 15.34
N PRO A 171 0.96 -10.26 15.64
CA PRO A 171 -0.08 -10.25 14.62
C PRO A 171 -0.15 -8.94 13.82
N ARG A 172 0.54 -7.87 14.25
CA ARG A 172 0.53 -6.54 13.62
C ARG A 172 1.80 -6.24 12.82
N SER A 173 2.84 -7.04 12.96
CA SER A 173 4.13 -6.79 12.33
C SER A 173 4.87 -8.07 12.02
N CYS A 174 5.27 -8.25 10.77
CA CYS A 174 6.11 -9.37 10.39
C CYS A 174 7.60 -9.17 10.69
N MET A 175 8.00 -7.97 11.10
CA MET A 175 9.40 -7.59 11.28
C MET A 175 10.14 -8.47 12.30
N PRO A 176 9.59 -8.78 13.50
CA PRO A 176 10.36 -9.55 14.48
C PRO A 176 10.70 -10.97 13.99
N LEU A 177 9.77 -11.63 13.29
CA LEU A 177 10.02 -12.96 12.73
C LEU A 177 11.01 -12.93 11.55
N ILE A 178 11.04 -11.86 10.76
CA ILE A 178 11.88 -11.78 9.56
C ILE A 178 13.29 -11.25 9.87
N PHE A 179 13.39 -10.24 10.73
CA PHE A 179 14.63 -9.49 10.99
C PHE A 179 15.19 -9.70 12.39
N GLY A 180 14.57 -10.60 13.16
CA GLY A 180 15.03 -10.99 14.49
C GLY A 180 16.47 -11.49 14.51
N LYS A 181 17.26 -11.02 15.47
CA LYS A 181 18.65 -11.43 15.70
C LYS A 181 18.88 -11.83 17.14
N ASP A 182 19.82 -12.74 17.35
CA ASP A 182 20.29 -13.10 18.69
C ASP A 182 21.23 -12.03 19.28
N LYS A 183 21.72 -12.29 20.50
CA LYS A 183 22.64 -11.39 21.23
C LYS A 183 23.97 -11.13 20.52
N ASN A 184 24.36 -12.01 19.59
CA ASN A 184 25.59 -11.90 18.81
C ASN A 184 25.34 -11.24 17.45
N GLY A 185 24.09 -10.86 17.14
CA GLY A 185 23.71 -10.27 15.86
C GLY A 185 23.41 -11.29 14.76
N THR A 186 23.38 -12.59 15.07
CA THR A 186 23.05 -13.65 14.11
C THR A 186 21.55 -13.69 13.86
N PRO A 187 21.07 -13.66 12.59
CA PRO A 187 19.66 -13.78 12.28
C PRO A 187 19.07 -15.12 12.76
N TYR A 188 17.87 -15.07 13.34
CA TYR A 188 17.14 -16.31 13.70
C TYR A 188 16.53 -17.02 12.50
N LEU A 189 16.17 -16.25 11.47
CA LEU A 189 15.63 -16.78 10.23
C LEU A 189 16.78 -17.18 9.30
N ASP A 190 16.86 -18.47 8.96
CA ASP A 190 17.73 -18.96 7.90
C ASP A 190 17.10 -18.65 6.53
N GLY A 191 17.42 -17.47 6.01
CA GLY A 191 16.97 -17.03 4.70
C GLY A 191 17.57 -17.82 3.54
N ASP A 192 18.77 -18.38 3.70
CA ASP A 192 19.45 -19.15 2.66
C ASP A 192 18.81 -20.53 2.49
N PHE A 193 18.34 -21.14 3.59
CA PHE A 193 17.54 -22.36 3.53
C PHE A 193 16.30 -22.19 2.65
N LEU A 194 15.63 -21.03 2.71
CA LEU A 194 14.46 -20.69 1.89
C LEU A 194 14.80 -20.24 0.46
N LYS A 195 16.07 -19.96 0.14
CA LYS A 195 16.49 -19.68 -1.24
C LYS A 195 16.51 -20.96 -2.10
N ASN A 196 16.67 -22.14 -1.47
CA ASN A 196 16.56 -23.42 -2.17
C ASN A 196 15.12 -23.68 -2.63
N HIS A 197 14.93 -24.01 -3.91
CA HIS A 197 13.62 -24.20 -4.51
C HIS A 197 12.81 -25.36 -3.92
N GLU A 198 13.46 -26.48 -3.58
CA GLU A 198 12.80 -27.64 -2.99
C GLU A 198 12.35 -27.36 -1.56
N ASN A 199 13.23 -26.75 -0.75
CA ASN A 199 12.91 -26.31 0.60
C ASN A 199 11.77 -25.30 0.61
N TYR A 200 11.81 -24.32 -0.28
CA TYR A 200 10.72 -23.33 -0.40
C TYR A 200 9.40 -23.98 -0.80
N ARG A 201 9.41 -24.94 -1.74
CA ARG A 201 8.21 -25.70 -2.13
C ARG A 201 7.66 -26.53 -0.95
N LYS A 202 8.53 -27.22 -0.21
CA LYS A 202 8.14 -27.96 1.00
C LYS A 202 7.57 -27.01 2.05
N PHE A 203 8.19 -25.85 2.25
CA PHE A 203 7.69 -24.81 3.16
C PHE A 203 6.29 -24.31 2.79
N LEU A 204 6.01 -24.06 1.50
CA LEU A 204 4.66 -23.69 1.06
C LEU A 204 3.64 -24.81 1.29
N SER A 205 4.04 -26.08 1.13
CA SER A 205 3.17 -27.23 1.43
C SER A 205 2.85 -27.32 2.92
N VAL A 206 3.86 -27.19 3.79
CA VAL A 206 3.70 -27.14 5.26
C VAL A 206 2.79 -25.98 5.66
N TRP A 207 3.04 -24.78 5.12
CA TRP A 207 2.22 -23.61 5.37
C TRP A 207 0.76 -23.83 4.96
N THR A 208 0.51 -24.35 3.76
CA THR A 208 -0.86 -24.56 3.25
C THR A 208 -1.63 -25.53 4.14
N ARG A 209 -1.02 -26.67 4.48
CA ARG A 209 -1.60 -27.64 5.41
C ARG A 209 -1.89 -27.00 6.76
N THR A 210 -0.89 -26.36 7.36
CA THR A 210 -0.98 -25.72 8.68
C THR A 210 -2.06 -24.64 8.73
N ALA A 211 -2.17 -23.80 7.69
CA ALA A 211 -3.16 -22.73 7.63
C ALA A 211 -4.59 -23.26 7.47
N LEU A 212 -4.78 -24.31 6.66
CA LEU A 212 -6.09 -24.93 6.43
C LEU A 212 -6.59 -25.71 7.66
N THR A 213 -5.69 -26.36 8.41
CA THR A 213 -6.07 -27.09 9.63
C THR A 213 -6.30 -26.17 10.83
N ASN A 214 -5.78 -24.94 10.80
CA ASN A 214 -5.85 -23.99 11.91
C ASN A 214 -6.50 -22.65 11.50
N PRO A 215 -7.78 -22.62 11.08
CA PRO A 215 -8.40 -21.40 10.57
C PRO A 215 -8.53 -20.27 11.62
N ALA A 216 -8.73 -20.62 12.90
CA ALA A 216 -8.94 -19.62 13.96
C ALA A 216 -7.68 -18.75 14.22
N PRO A 217 -6.46 -19.30 14.40
CA PRO A 217 -5.24 -18.49 14.45
C PRO A 217 -5.03 -17.61 13.22
N ILE A 218 -5.34 -18.10 12.02
CA ILE A 218 -5.22 -17.33 10.78
C ILE A 218 -6.23 -16.17 10.74
N MET A 219 -7.47 -16.40 11.16
CA MET A 219 -8.47 -15.34 11.24
C MET A 219 -8.06 -14.26 12.24
N ASN A 220 -7.54 -14.66 13.41
CA ASN A 220 -7.02 -13.72 14.41
C ASN A 220 -5.85 -12.89 13.85
N TYR A 221 -4.93 -13.52 13.10
CA TYR A 221 -3.88 -12.80 12.40
C TYR A 221 -4.46 -11.71 11.48
N TYR A 222 -5.45 -12.02 10.63
CA TYR A 222 -6.05 -11.02 9.75
C TYR A 222 -6.84 -9.95 10.49
N LEU A 223 -7.56 -10.29 11.57
CA LEU A 223 -8.30 -9.30 12.37
C LEU A 223 -7.36 -8.20 12.89
N TYR A 224 -6.21 -8.59 13.43
CA TYR A 224 -5.23 -7.64 13.97
C TYR A 224 -4.34 -7.02 12.89
N GLY A 225 -3.86 -7.81 11.93
CA GLY A 225 -2.97 -7.34 10.85
C GLY A 225 -3.63 -6.33 9.93
N THR A 226 -4.96 -6.34 9.82
CA THR A 226 -5.71 -5.38 8.98
C THR A 226 -6.24 -4.17 9.75
N GLU A 227 -5.92 -4.01 11.04
CA GLU A 227 -6.39 -2.87 11.85
C GLU A 227 -6.07 -1.50 11.23
N LEU A 228 -4.97 -1.39 10.47
CA LEU A 228 -4.60 -0.20 9.70
C LEU A 228 -5.71 0.28 8.74
N LEU A 229 -6.54 -0.63 8.24
CA LEU A 229 -7.62 -0.35 7.29
C LEU A 229 -8.93 0.07 7.95
N TRP A 230 -9.28 -0.51 9.10
CA TRP A 230 -10.63 -0.39 9.65
C TRP A 230 -10.67 0.20 11.06
N ARG A 231 -9.59 0.10 11.85
CA ARG A 231 -9.55 0.57 13.23
C ARG A 231 -8.99 2.00 13.30
N ILE A 232 -9.85 2.95 13.65
CA ILE A 232 -9.49 4.37 13.80
C ILE A 232 -8.61 4.56 15.04
N HIS A 233 -9.09 4.20 16.23
CA HIS A 233 -8.35 4.36 17.48
C HIS A 233 -7.56 3.10 17.82
N THR A 234 -6.25 3.25 18.04
CA THR A 234 -5.36 2.16 18.39
C THR A 234 -4.71 2.37 19.75
N ARG A 235 -4.50 1.27 20.49
CA ARG A 235 -3.82 1.27 21.79
C ARG A 235 -2.31 1.09 21.68
N TYR A 236 -1.77 1.12 20.46
CA TYR A 236 -0.35 1.03 20.15
C TYR A 236 0.07 2.28 19.37
N SER A 237 1.35 2.61 19.43
CA SER A 237 1.96 3.70 18.66
C SER A 237 2.28 3.17 17.26
N PRO A 238 1.50 3.53 16.21
CA PRO A 238 1.88 3.15 14.86
C PRO A 238 3.14 3.92 14.45
N PHE A 239 3.94 3.30 13.60
CA PHE A 239 5.04 4.01 12.98
C PHE A 239 4.49 5.01 11.96
N VAL A 240 4.60 6.29 12.30
CA VAL A 240 4.15 7.41 11.45
C VAL A 240 5.34 8.12 10.84
N ILE A 241 6.32 8.40 11.67
CA ILE A 241 7.60 9.05 11.38
C ILE A 241 8.65 8.23 12.14
N ALA A 242 9.88 8.17 11.65
CA ALA A 242 10.99 7.72 12.48
C ALA A 242 11.12 8.69 13.66
N ASP A 243 10.67 8.26 14.84
CA ASP A 243 11.00 8.97 16.07
C ASP A 243 12.45 8.63 16.39
N GLU A 244 13.20 9.63 16.83
CA GLU A 244 14.67 9.66 17.02
C GLU A 244 15.50 9.91 15.75
N ASP A 245 16.32 10.96 15.84
CA ASP A 245 17.49 11.29 15.03
C ASP A 245 17.58 10.61 13.66
N LEU A 246 17.11 11.32 12.62
CA LEU A 246 17.21 10.95 11.20
C LEU A 246 18.65 10.86 10.64
N ALA A 247 19.64 10.76 11.51
CA ALA A 247 20.84 10.02 11.19
C ALA A 247 20.72 8.70 11.98
N GLU A 248 20.45 7.59 11.28
CA GLU A 248 21.13 6.37 11.71
C GLU A 248 22.61 6.78 11.78
N ASP A 249 23.15 7.00 12.98
CA ASP A 249 24.51 7.53 13.21
C ASP A 249 25.57 6.71 12.45
N HIS A 250 25.21 5.49 12.08
CA HIS A 250 26.02 4.55 11.33
C HIS A 250 25.82 4.61 9.79
N LEU A 251 24.63 4.93 9.27
CA LEU A 251 24.40 5.05 7.81
C LEU A 251 24.76 6.43 7.25
N TYR A 252 24.75 7.46 8.11
CA TYR A 252 24.97 8.85 7.72
C TYR A 252 26.14 9.49 8.46
N SER A 253 27.12 8.70 8.92
CA SER A 253 28.37 9.20 9.51
C SER A 253 29.07 10.17 8.56
N GLY A 254 28.83 11.48 8.74
CA GLY A 254 29.35 12.55 7.87
C GLY A 254 28.30 13.55 7.36
N TYR A 255 27.00 13.23 7.40
CA TYR A 255 25.93 14.17 7.06
C TYR A 255 25.46 14.92 8.31
N LYS A 256 25.77 16.22 8.37
CA LYS A 256 25.22 17.10 9.41
C LYS A 256 23.79 17.49 9.02
N PRO A 257 22.80 17.39 9.93
CA PRO A 257 21.50 18.00 9.73
C PRO A 257 21.68 19.48 9.34
N SER A 258 20.90 19.96 8.38
CA SER A 258 20.91 21.37 7.98
C SER A 258 20.64 22.28 9.18
N GLN A 259 21.63 23.08 9.59
CA GLN A 259 21.52 24.03 10.71
C GLN A 259 20.40 25.07 10.53
N LYS A 260 20.03 25.39 9.27
CA LYS A 260 18.95 26.34 8.96
C LYS A 260 17.56 25.75 9.16
N LEU A 261 17.41 24.44 8.96
CA LEU A 261 16.15 23.75 9.22
C LEU A 261 15.93 23.63 10.73
N SER A 262 16.94 23.27 11.52
CA SER A 262 16.76 22.94 12.95
C SER A 262 16.30 24.10 13.85
N LYS A 263 16.70 25.36 13.58
CA LYS A 263 16.38 26.49 14.48
C LYS A 263 14.91 26.95 14.45
N HIS A 264 14.27 26.93 13.28
CA HIS A 264 12.87 27.39 13.11
C HIS A 264 11.89 26.23 12.84
N VAL A 265 12.37 25.15 12.19
CA VAL A 265 11.60 23.91 12.05
C VAL A 265 11.67 23.09 13.33
N GLY A 266 12.60 23.35 14.25
CA GLY A 266 12.66 22.69 15.57
C GLY A 266 11.33 22.80 16.34
N PRO A 267 10.87 24.01 16.73
CA PRO A 267 9.63 24.14 17.51
C PRO A 267 8.38 23.71 16.75
N VAL A 268 8.25 24.10 15.48
CA VAL A 268 7.09 23.74 14.64
C VAL A 268 7.09 22.25 14.35
N GLY A 269 8.23 21.68 13.98
CA GLY A 269 8.40 20.25 13.75
C GLY A 269 8.13 19.43 15.00
N SER A 270 8.67 19.81 16.16
CA SER A 270 8.37 19.15 17.44
C SER A 270 6.89 19.24 17.79
N PHE A 271 6.24 20.39 17.57
CA PHE A 271 4.80 20.53 17.75
C PHE A 271 4.03 19.60 16.81
N LEU A 272 4.40 19.53 15.52
CA LEU A 272 3.73 18.65 14.55
C LEU A 272 3.96 17.17 14.87
N ILE A 273 5.16 16.77 15.28
CA ILE A 273 5.44 15.40 15.75
C ILE A 273 4.56 15.09 16.96
N HIS A 274 4.51 15.99 17.95
CA HIS A 274 3.67 15.80 19.14
C HIS A 274 2.17 15.71 18.77
N LEU A 275 1.70 16.54 17.84
CA LEU A 275 0.33 16.55 17.35
C LEU A 275 -0.03 15.24 16.64
N ILE A 276 0.85 14.74 15.77
CA ILE A 276 0.68 13.49 15.04
C ILE A 276 0.75 12.29 15.99
N ASN A 277 1.69 12.27 16.93
CA ASN A 277 1.88 11.16 17.88
C ASN A 277 0.92 11.22 19.08
N ASN A 278 0.08 12.25 19.18
CA ASN A 278 -0.88 12.39 20.27
C ASN A 278 -1.92 11.24 20.23
N HIS A 279 -2.05 10.46 21.30
CA HIS A 279 -2.98 9.33 21.34
C HIS A 279 -4.47 9.71 21.19
N ALA A 280 -4.85 10.92 21.60
CA ALA A 280 -6.24 11.39 21.56
C ALA A 280 -6.65 11.95 20.19
N THR A 281 -5.73 12.63 19.49
CA THR A 281 -6.05 13.36 18.24
C THR A 281 -5.21 12.94 17.04
N GLY A 282 -4.08 12.27 17.26
CA GLY A 282 -3.12 11.86 16.24
C GLY A 282 -3.73 11.00 15.14
N TRP A 283 -4.72 10.18 15.50
CA TRP A 283 -5.43 9.33 14.55
C TRP A 283 -6.00 10.10 13.35
N LEU A 284 -6.36 11.37 13.51
CA LEU A 284 -6.83 12.21 12.42
C LEU A 284 -5.75 12.44 11.36
N PHE A 285 -4.48 12.46 11.73
CA PHE A 285 -3.37 12.82 10.85
C PHE A 285 -2.67 11.63 10.22
N HIS A 286 -2.75 10.44 10.84
CA HIS A 286 -1.98 9.29 10.39
C HIS A 286 -2.75 7.98 10.28
N ARG A 287 -3.96 7.86 10.85
CA ARG A 287 -4.69 6.59 10.75
C ARG A 287 -5.42 6.49 9.42
N GLY A 288 -4.87 5.67 8.54
CA GLY A 288 -5.46 5.34 7.23
C GLY A 288 -6.91 4.89 7.30
N ALA A 289 -7.32 4.21 8.37
CA ALA A 289 -8.70 3.79 8.58
C ALA A 289 -9.72 4.93 8.54
N PHE A 290 -9.41 6.08 9.15
CA PHE A 290 -10.31 7.24 9.12
C PHE A 290 -10.55 7.73 7.69
N TYR A 291 -9.49 7.84 6.91
CA TYR A 291 -9.54 8.27 5.50
C TYR A 291 -10.18 7.23 4.59
N PHE A 292 -9.97 5.94 4.88
CA PHE A 292 -10.61 4.86 4.15
C PHE A 292 -12.13 4.88 4.37
N TRP A 293 -12.60 4.95 5.62
CA TRP A 293 -14.04 5.07 5.93
C TRP A 293 -14.66 6.34 5.36
N THR A 294 -13.97 7.47 5.46
CA THR A 294 -14.41 8.73 4.85
C THR A 294 -14.57 8.57 3.34
N SER A 295 -13.58 7.96 2.67
CA SER A 295 -13.64 7.72 1.23
C SER A 295 -14.76 6.77 0.83
N LEU A 296 -15.00 5.70 1.60
CA LEU A 296 -16.12 4.79 1.37
C LEU A 296 -17.47 5.50 1.54
N PHE A 297 -17.61 6.32 2.57
CA PHE A 297 -18.82 7.11 2.80
C PHE A 297 -19.11 8.05 1.62
N PHE A 298 -18.13 8.84 1.19
CA PHE A 298 -18.30 9.73 0.05
C PHE A 298 -18.49 8.99 -1.28
N LEU A 299 -17.89 7.80 -1.44
CA LEU A 299 -18.16 6.92 -2.56
C LEU A 299 -19.62 6.46 -2.58
N SER A 300 -20.17 6.02 -1.44
CA SER A 300 -21.58 5.66 -1.34
C SER A 300 -22.49 6.84 -1.70
N LEU A 301 -22.19 8.04 -1.21
CA LEU A 301 -22.93 9.25 -1.57
C LEU A 301 -22.82 9.59 -3.07
N LEU A 302 -21.64 9.40 -3.66
CA LEU A 302 -21.41 9.60 -5.09
C LEU A 302 -22.18 8.61 -5.94
N ALA A 303 -22.22 7.34 -5.54
CA ALA A 303 -23.00 6.30 -6.22
C ALA A 303 -24.51 6.59 -6.17
N LEU A 304 -25.00 7.15 -5.05
CA LEU A 304 -26.40 7.59 -4.94
C LEU A 304 -26.68 8.86 -5.76
N ARG A 305 -25.72 9.80 -5.81
CA ARG A 305 -25.87 11.08 -6.53
C ARG A 305 -25.72 10.93 -8.04
N ALA A 306 -24.89 10.00 -8.48
CA ALA A 306 -24.58 9.80 -9.88
C ALA A 306 -24.81 8.32 -10.22
N ASP A 307 -25.85 8.07 -11.01
CA ASP A 307 -26.26 6.77 -11.53
C ASP A 307 -25.29 6.26 -12.62
N LYS A 308 -23.99 6.28 -12.31
CA LYS A 308 -22.91 5.96 -13.25
C LYS A 308 -21.91 5.03 -12.59
N VAL A 309 -22.02 3.76 -12.97
CA VAL A 309 -21.06 2.70 -12.65
C VAL A 309 -19.61 3.12 -12.95
N SER A 310 -19.39 4.03 -13.91
CA SER A 310 -18.07 4.57 -14.22
C SER A 310 -17.36 5.27 -13.06
N ILE A 311 -18.07 5.72 -12.02
CA ILE A 311 -17.45 6.30 -10.81
C ILE A 311 -16.59 5.27 -10.07
N ILE A 312 -16.92 3.98 -10.17
CA ILE A 312 -16.10 2.90 -9.61
C ILE A 312 -14.67 2.95 -10.17
N ALA A 313 -14.47 3.36 -11.43
CA ALA A 313 -13.13 3.48 -12.00
C ALA A 313 -12.26 4.54 -11.32
N ILE A 314 -12.86 5.62 -10.78
CA ILE A 314 -12.12 6.66 -10.05
C ILE A 314 -11.61 6.13 -8.72
N VAL A 315 -12.41 5.34 -8.01
CA VAL A 315 -12.06 4.78 -6.69
C VAL A 315 -11.36 3.42 -6.75
N ALA A 316 -11.33 2.78 -7.92
CA ALA A 316 -10.73 1.46 -8.10
C ALA A 316 -9.29 1.37 -7.55
N PRO A 317 -8.37 2.32 -7.84
CA PRO A 317 -7.03 2.27 -7.27
C PRO A 317 -7.04 2.20 -5.73
N MET A 318 -7.93 2.97 -5.09
CA MET A 318 -8.07 3.04 -3.63
C MET A 318 -8.54 1.71 -3.05
N LEU A 319 -9.58 1.12 -3.63
CA LEU A 319 -10.10 -0.18 -3.20
C LEU A 319 -9.08 -1.30 -3.41
N LEU A 320 -8.34 -1.26 -4.52
CA LEU A 320 -7.28 -2.21 -4.83
C LEU A 320 -6.07 -2.05 -3.90
N GLN A 321 -5.73 -0.82 -3.51
CA GLN A 321 -4.70 -0.56 -2.50
C GLN A 321 -5.13 -1.10 -1.13
N ALA A 322 -6.37 -0.83 -0.72
CA ALA A 322 -6.93 -1.37 0.52
C ALA A 322 -6.95 -2.91 0.50
N PHE A 323 -7.37 -3.52 -0.61
CA PHE A 323 -7.28 -4.97 -0.81
C PHE A 323 -5.85 -5.48 -0.68
N THR A 324 -4.87 -4.80 -1.26
CA THR A 324 -3.46 -5.21 -1.17
C THR A 324 -2.96 -5.20 0.27
N VAL A 325 -3.32 -4.18 1.05
CA VAL A 325 -2.99 -4.10 2.50
C VAL A 325 -3.72 -5.18 3.29
N ALA A 326 -4.97 -5.51 2.93
CA ALA A 326 -5.75 -6.55 3.60
C ALA A 326 -5.24 -7.96 3.31
N ALA A 327 -4.88 -8.23 2.06
CA ALA A 327 -4.42 -9.53 1.58
C ALA A 327 -2.97 -9.83 2.01
N PHE A 328 -2.14 -8.79 2.14
CA PHE A 328 -0.73 -8.93 2.54
C PHE A 328 -0.37 -7.97 3.68
N PRO A 329 -0.92 -8.16 4.90
CA PRO A 329 -0.53 -7.35 6.05
C PRO A 329 0.96 -7.53 6.35
N LEU A 330 1.69 -6.42 6.37
CA LEU A 330 3.14 -6.41 6.65
C LEU A 330 3.41 -5.79 8.02
N VAL A 331 3.01 -4.54 8.18
CA VAL A 331 3.22 -3.68 9.35
C VAL A 331 2.10 -2.64 9.42
N GLN A 332 1.89 -2.02 10.58
CA GLN A 332 0.85 -1.00 10.78
C GLN A 332 1.32 0.43 10.43
N ASP A 333 2.23 0.57 9.46
CA ASP A 333 2.81 1.86 9.10
C ASP A 333 1.85 2.70 8.24
N THR A 334 1.72 3.97 8.58
CA THR A 334 0.85 4.93 7.88
C THR A 334 1.15 5.01 6.37
N ARG A 335 2.41 4.83 5.97
CA ARG A 335 2.88 4.92 4.58
C ARG A 335 2.23 3.93 3.61
N PHE A 336 1.59 2.86 4.07
CA PHE A 336 0.82 1.94 3.21
C PHE A 336 -0.57 2.47 2.88
N MET A 337 -1.12 3.33 3.73
CA MET A 337 -2.43 3.97 3.56
C MET A 337 -2.34 5.41 3.07
N PHE A 338 -1.15 6.02 3.11
CA PHE A 338 -0.95 7.39 2.64
C PHE A 338 -1.51 7.71 1.24
N PRO A 339 -1.44 6.81 0.22
CA PRO A 339 -2.11 7.04 -1.06
C PRO A 339 -3.62 7.27 -0.93
N ILE A 340 -4.29 6.56 -0.01
CA ILE A 340 -5.73 6.71 0.28
C ILE A 340 -5.98 8.04 0.98
N ILE A 341 -5.12 8.42 1.93
CA ILE A 341 -5.16 9.74 2.60
C ILE A 341 -5.11 10.86 1.56
N LEU A 342 -4.18 10.78 0.60
CA LEU A 342 -4.04 11.79 -0.45
C LEU A 342 -5.25 11.86 -1.40
N VAL A 343 -5.90 10.74 -1.71
CA VAL A 343 -7.06 10.71 -2.61
C VAL A 343 -8.36 11.16 -1.92
N THR A 344 -8.47 11.03 -0.60
CA THR A 344 -9.71 11.34 0.13
C THR A 344 -10.26 12.75 -0.14
N PRO A 345 -9.47 13.85 -0.06
CA PRO A 345 -9.97 15.19 -0.36
C PRO A 345 -10.50 15.37 -1.78
N LEU A 346 -9.94 14.62 -2.75
CA LEU A 346 -10.39 14.62 -4.14
C LEU A 346 -11.79 13.99 -4.27
N LEU A 347 -12.05 12.90 -3.54
CA LEU A 347 -13.37 12.25 -3.51
C LEU A 347 -14.44 13.12 -2.85
N ILE A 348 -14.10 13.76 -1.72
CA ILE A 348 -14.97 14.73 -1.05
C ILE A 348 -15.34 15.86 -2.02
N SER A 349 -14.34 16.39 -2.71
CA SER A 349 -14.53 17.50 -3.64
C SER A 349 -15.34 17.12 -4.88
N LEU A 350 -15.18 15.90 -5.37
CA LEU A 350 -16.00 15.36 -6.44
C LEU A 350 -17.47 15.32 -6.03
N PHE A 351 -17.79 14.90 -4.80
CA PHE A 351 -19.16 14.88 -4.32
C PHE A 351 -19.83 16.24 -4.38
N PHE A 352 -19.12 17.32 -4.06
CA PHE A 352 -19.65 18.69 -4.13
C PHE A 352 -19.60 19.31 -5.55
N SER A 353 -19.10 18.59 -6.55
CA SER A 353 -18.97 19.10 -7.92
C SER A 353 -20.30 19.08 -8.69
N ASN A 354 -20.65 20.22 -9.29
CA ASN A 354 -21.83 20.34 -10.17
C ASN A 354 -21.68 19.60 -11.51
N ARG A 355 -20.47 19.13 -11.86
CA ARG A 355 -20.26 18.37 -13.10
C ARG A 355 -20.96 17.01 -13.10
N LEU A 356 -21.25 16.45 -11.91
CA LEU A 356 -21.96 15.19 -11.78
C LEU A 356 -23.45 15.33 -12.14
N THR A 357 -24.10 16.42 -11.70
CA THR A 357 -25.53 16.69 -11.90
C THR A 357 -25.85 17.11 -13.34
N ALA A 358 -24.98 17.90 -13.98
CA ALA A 358 -25.17 18.31 -15.39
C ALA A 358 -25.26 17.12 -16.36
N SER A 359 -24.68 15.98 -15.99
CA SER A 359 -24.66 14.77 -16.81
C SER A 359 -25.84 13.82 -16.61
N ALA A 360 -26.70 14.11 -15.62
CA ALA A 360 -27.95 13.40 -15.34
C ALA A 360 -29.17 14.15 -15.91
N GLY A 361 -29.13 15.49 -15.95
CA GLY A 361 -30.22 16.31 -16.49
C GLY A 361 -30.46 16.18 -18.00
N THR A 362 -29.48 15.73 -18.78
CA THR A 362 -29.65 15.48 -20.23
C THR A 362 -30.50 14.25 -20.55
N HIS A 363 -30.81 13.37 -19.58
CA HIS A 363 -31.69 12.22 -19.81
C HIS A 363 -33.18 12.53 -19.57
N ILE A 364 -33.52 13.62 -18.88
CA ILE A 364 -34.91 13.98 -18.56
C ILE A 364 -35.52 14.92 -19.61
N ALA A 365 -34.69 15.62 -20.39
CA ALA A 365 -35.15 16.58 -21.40
C ALA A 365 -35.36 15.97 -22.81
N SER A 366 -35.24 14.65 -22.97
CA SER A 366 -35.35 13.97 -24.27
C SER A 366 -36.29 12.75 -24.25
N SER A 367 -37.30 12.75 -23.39
CA SER A 367 -38.38 11.76 -23.37
C SER A 367 -39.71 12.41 -23.68
#